data_AF-A0AAT9HLE2-F1
#
_entry.id   AF-A0AAT9HLE2-F1
#
_cell.length_a   1.000
_cell.length_b   1.000
_cell.length_c   1.000
_cell.angle_alpha   90.00
_cell.angle_beta   90.00
_cell.angle_gamma   90.00
#
_symmetry.space_group_name_H-M   'P 1'
#
loop_
_entity.id
_entity.type
_entity.pdbx_description
1 polymer ?
#
loop_
_entity_poly.entity_id
_entity_poly.type
_entity_poly.pdbx_seq_one_letter_code
_entity_poly.pdbx_strand_id
1 'polypeptide(L)'
;MLEAVGVRVRRSQDETATLWPKLAFLAPFALLTTRYGLTIGDVRTRRREELVALVEEAAAVSAAGGAPVDPARTLTMYDEFPPGAKSSMQRDAEADRPLELDAIGGALLRAAARHAVAAPVTTRLVDELEKARSS
;
A
#
# COMPACT_ATOMS: atom_id res chain seq x y z
N MET A 1 -34.77 29.49 0.99
CA MET A 1 -33.80 29.84 2.04
C MET A 1 -33.23 28.52 2.54
N LEU A 2 -32.08 28.10 1.99
CA LEU A 2 -31.40 26.86 2.39
C LEU A 2 -30.38 27.23 3.46
N GLU A 3 -30.58 26.70 4.65
CA GLU A 3 -29.74 26.92 5.82
C GLU A 3 -28.32 26.44 5.53
N ALA A 4 -27.36 27.36 5.72
CA ALA A 4 -25.95 27.08 5.63
C ALA A 4 -25.54 26.14 6.77
N VAL A 5 -25.51 24.84 6.49
CA VAL A 5 -24.83 23.88 7.34
C VAL A 5 -23.34 24.13 7.18
N GLY A 6 -22.78 24.89 8.12
CA GLY A 6 -21.35 25.04 8.30
C GLY A 6 -20.74 23.70 8.70
N VAL A 7 -20.50 22.83 7.72
CA VAL A 7 -19.54 21.73 7.84
C VAL A 7 -18.19 22.40 8.00
N ARG A 8 -17.82 22.67 9.24
CA ARG A 8 -16.50 23.17 9.61
C ARG A 8 -15.53 22.05 9.25
N VAL A 9 -14.89 22.16 8.09
CA VAL A 9 -13.97 21.19 7.51
C VAL A 9 -12.71 21.09 8.39
N ARG A 10 -12.81 20.42 9.54
CA ARG A 10 -11.67 19.77 10.19
C ARG A 10 -11.45 18.43 9.48
N ARG A 11 -11.13 18.41 8.18
CA ARG A 11 -11.15 17.16 7.37
C ARG A 11 -9.88 16.81 6.60
N SER A 12 -8.77 17.54 6.77
CA SER A 12 -7.56 17.24 5.97
C SER A 12 -6.34 16.76 6.75
N GLN A 13 -6.40 16.72 8.08
CA GLN A 13 -5.29 16.21 8.90
C GLN A 13 -5.67 14.91 9.63
N ASP A 14 -6.85 14.85 10.24
CA ASP A 14 -7.34 13.66 10.96
C ASP A 14 -7.81 12.52 10.02
N GLU A 15 -8.47 12.85 8.89
CA GLU A 15 -8.90 11.83 7.91
C GLU A 15 -7.69 11.15 7.25
N THR A 16 -6.64 11.91 6.90
CA THR A 16 -5.39 11.39 6.34
C THR A 16 -4.63 10.52 7.33
N ALA A 17 -4.59 10.91 8.61
CA ALA A 17 -3.97 10.11 9.67
C ALA A 17 -4.66 8.75 9.86
N THR A 18 -5.96 8.66 9.60
CA THR A 18 -6.71 7.39 9.69
C THR A 18 -6.51 6.50 8.45
N LEU A 19 -6.25 7.10 7.29
CA LEU A 19 -6.05 6.39 6.02
C LEU A 19 -4.65 5.77 5.90
N TRP A 20 -3.63 6.45 6.45
CA TRP A 20 -2.24 6.04 6.33
C TRP A 20 -1.93 4.65 6.88
N PRO A 21 -2.37 4.26 8.09
CA PRO A 21 -2.14 2.91 8.60
C PRO A 21 -2.74 1.82 7.72
N LYS A 22 -3.91 2.10 7.15
CA LYS A 22 -4.61 1.18 6.27
C LYS A 22 -3.86 1.03 4.94
N LEU A 23 -3.39 2.13 4.37
CA LEU A 23 -2.60 2.13 3.13
C LEU A 23 -1.23 1.49 3.35
N ALA A 24 -0.59 1.71 4.51
CA ALA A 24 0.68 1.12 4.86
C ALA A 24 0.63 -0.41 4.98
N PHE A 25 -0.53 -0.98 5.35
CA PHE A 25 -0.79 -2.41 5.27
C PHE A 25 -1.26 -2.86 3.88
N LEU A 26 -2.04 -2.05 3.17
CA LEU A 26 -2.61 -2.46 1.88
C LEU A 26 -1.56 -2.49 0.76
N ALA A 27 -0.65 -1.50 0.72
CA ALA A 27 0.29 -1.34 -0.37
C ALA A 27 1.27 -2.53 -0.49
N PRO A 28 1.93 -3.01 0.59
CA PRO A 28 2.83 -4.15 0.44
C PRO A 28 2.11 -5.43 0.02
N PHE A 29 0.92 -5.68 0.58
CA PHE A 29 0.10 -6.82 0.22
C PHE A 29 -0.33 -6.77 -1.26
N ALA A 30 -0.87 -5.64 -1.72
CA ALA A 30 -1.34 -5.48 -3.08
C ALA A 30 -0.20 -5.59 -4.10
N LEU A 31 0.89 -4.82 -3.91
CA LEU A 31 1.98 -4.76 -4.87
C LEU A 31 2.67 -6.12 -5.04
N LEU A 32 3.05 -6.79 -3.96
CA LEU A 32 3.81 -8.05 -4.04
C LEU A 32 2.97 -9.21 -4.56
N THR A 33 1.72 -9.35 -4.09
CA THR A 33 0.85 -10.45 -4.55
C THR A 33 0.48 -10.31 -6.02
N THR A 34 0.21 -9.08 -6.47
CA THR A 34 -0.11 -8.79 -7.87
C THR A 34 1.13 -8.98 -8.75
N ARG A 35 2.28 -8.45 -8.33
CA ARG A 35 3.51 -8.50 -9.12
C ARG A 35 4.00 -9.92 -9.41
N TYR A 36 3.87 -10.80 -8.43
CA TYR A 36 4.37 -12.17 -8.54
C TYR A 36 3.28 -13.22 -8.81
N GLY A 37 2.01 -12.84 -8.80
CA GLY A 37 0.89 -13.79 -8.88
C GLY A 37 0.89 -14.78 -7.71
N LEU A 38 1.40 -14.37 -6.55
CA LEU A 38 1.56 -15.21 -5.36
C LEU A 38 0.52 -14.87 -4.30
N THR A 39 0.17 -15.84 -3.46
CA THR A 39 -0.61 -15.59 -2.24
C THR A 39 0.26 -14.88 -1.20
N ILE A 40 -0.35 -14.32 -0.15
CA ILE A 40 0.43 -13.73 0.95
C ILE A 40 1.33 -14.75 1.66
N GLY A 41 0.90 -16.02 1.76
CA GLY A 41 1.71 -17.09 2.34
C GLY A 41 2.97 -17.36 1.54
N ASP A 42 2.87 -17.33 0.21
CA ASP A 42 4.02 -17.43 -0.68
C ASP A 42 4.89 -16.18 -0.65
N VAL A 43 4.30 -14.97 -0.58
CA VAL A 43 5.06 -13.71 -0.47
C VAL A 43 5.89 -13.70 0.81
N ARG A 44 5.30 -13.99 1.97
CA ARG A 44 6.00 -13.93 3.27
C ARG A 44 7.07 -15.01 3.45
N THR A 45 7.11 -16.03 2.59
CA THR A 45 8.11 -17.11 2.62
C THR A 45 9.15 -16.96 1.51
N ARG A 46 8.72 -16.72 0.26
CA ARG A 46 9.58 -16.69 -0.94
C ARG A 46 10.12 -15.31 -1.27
N ARG A 47 9.47 -14.24 -0.78
CA ARG A 47 9.83 -12.83 -1.03
C ARG A 47 9.94 -12.05 0.28
N ARG A 48 10.35 -12.71 1.37
CA ARG A 48 10.37 -12.12 2.72
C ARG A 48 11.16 -10.82 2.80
N GLU A 49 12.34 -10.77 2.18
CA GLU A 49 13.19 -9.57 2.17
C GLU A 49 12.49 -8.38 1.51
N GLU A 50 11.80 -8.59 0.38
CA GLU A 50 11.04 -7.54 -0.29
C GLU A 50 9.79 -7.13 0.50
N LEU A 51 9.14 -8.09 1.16
CA LEU A 51 8.02 -7.79 2.06
C LEU A 51 8.46 -6.89 3.21
N VAL A 52 9.59 -7.22 3.86
CA VAL A 52 10.15 -6.43 4.96
C VAL A 52 10.49 -5.02 4.47
N ALA A 53 11.26 -4.90 3.39
CA ALA A 53 11.66 -3.59 2.87
C ALA A 53 10.46 -2.71 2.48
N LEU A 54 9.44 -3.30 1.84
CA LEU A 54 8.26 -2.56 1.42
C LEU A 54 7.36 -2.15 2.60
N VAL A 55 7.29 -2.97 3.66
CA VAL A 55 6.63 -2.60 4.92
C VAL A 55 7.35 -1.46 5.61
N GLU A 56 8.69 -1.49 5.65
CA GLU A 56 9.50 -0.44 6.25
C GLU A 56 9.35 0.89 5.50
N GLU A 57 9.39 0.86 4.16
CA GLU A 57 9.11 2.03 3.32
C GLU A 57 7.71 2.60 3.60
N ALA A 58 6.69 1.73 3.60
CA ALA A 58 5.32 2.14 3.84
C ALA A 58 5.12 2.72 5.26
N ALA A 59 5.78 2.14 6.26
CA ALA A 59 5.77 2.64 7.63
C ALA A 59 6.46 3.99 7.76
N ALA A 60 7.60 4.20 7.09
CA ALA A 60 8.31 5.47 7.07
C ALA A 60 7.46 6.59 6.44
N VAL A 61 6.77 6.30 5.32
CA VAL A 61 5.85 7.27 4.70
C VAL A 61 4.67 7.58 5.62
N SER A 62 4.09 6.56 6.24
CA SER A 62 2.99 6.72 7.21
C SER A 62 3.38 7.58 8.40
N ALA A 63 4.56 7.35 8.96
CA ALA A 63 5.10 8.14 10.08
C ALA A 63 5.34 9.61 9.68
N ALA A 64 5.92 9.86 8.50
CA ALA A 64 6.12 11.21 8.00
C ALA A 64 4.80 11.96 7.70
N GLY A 65 3.73 11.21 7.41
CA GLY A 65 2.36 11.70 7.27
C GLY A 65 1.62 11.94 8.60
N GLY A 66 2.27 11.76 9.75
CA GLY A 66 1.69 11.98 11.08
C GLY A 66 0.91 10.78 11.64
N ALA A 67 1.02 9.61 11.03
CA ALA A 67 0.33 8.39 11.44
C ALA A 67 1.33 7.22 11.55
N PRO A 68 2.17 7.19 12.60
CA PRO A 68 3.17 6.15 12.75
C PRO A 68 2.51 4.77 12.85
N VAL A 69 3.07 3.81 12.10
CA VAL A 69 2.75 2.39 12.23
C VAL A 69 3.99 1.61 12.58
N ASP A 70 3.82 0.56 13.37
CA ASP A 70 4.90 -0.35 13.72
C ASP A 70 5.11 -1.36 12.57
N PRO A 71 6.27 -1.35 11.88
CA PRO A 71 6.56 -2.30 10.82
C PRO A 71 6.64 -3.75 11.33
N ALA A 72 7.14 -3.98 12.55
CA ALA A 72 7.22 -5.32 13.14
C ALA A 72 5.81 -5.88 13.37
N ARG A 73 4.91 -5.07 13.93
CA ARG A 73 3.51 -5.44 14.11
C ARG A 73 2.81 -5.73 12.78
N THR A 74 3.10 -4.92 11.75
CA THR A 74 2.57 -5.14 10.39
C THR A 74 3.05 -6.48 9.82
N LEU A 75 4.33 -6.82 9.99
CA LEU A 75 4.88 -8.12 9.58
C LEU A 75 4.24 -9.29 10.33
N THR A 76 4.02 -9.16 11.64
CA THR A 76 3.28 -10.17 12.42
C THR A 76 1.86 -10.38 11.87
N MET A 77 1.15 -9.31 11.50
CA MET A 77 -0.17 -9.46 10.87
C MET A 77 -0.11 -10.22 9.55
N TYR A 78 0.93 -10.02 8.74
CA TYR A 78 1.13 -10.82 7.53
C TYR A 78 1.47 -12.27 7.83
N ASP A 79 2.21 -12.54 8.90
CA ASP A 79 2.57 -13.89 9.33
C ASP A 79 1.37 -14.68 9.87
N GLU A 80 0.36 -13.99 10.41
CA GLU A 80 -0.90 -14.56 10.89
C GLU A 80 -1.99 -14.63 9.80
N PHE A 81 -1.86 -13.87 8.72
CA PHE A 81 -2.87 -13.81 7.66
C PHE A 81 -3.09 -15.19 7.01
N PRO A 82 -4.32 -15.54 6.57
CA PRO A 82 -4.57 -16.81 5.90
C PRO A 82 -3.62 -17.02 4.71
N PRO A 83 -2.88 -18.14 4.65
CA PRO A 83 -1.79 -18.30 3.70
C PRO A 83 -2.24 -18.28 2.24
N GLY A 84 -3.48 -18.70 1.96
CA GLY A 84 -4.09 -18.67 0.63
C GLY A 84 -4.66 -17.31 0.22
N ALA A 85 -4.56 -16.27 1.05
CA ALA A 85 -5.18 -15.00 0.76
C ALA A 85 -4.50 -14.27 -0.41
N LYS A 86 -5.35 -13.70 -1.26
CA LYS A 86 -4.99 -12.85 -2.40
C LYS A 86 -5.47 -11.42 -2.15
N SER A 87 -4.74 -10.43 -2.64
CA SER A 87 -5.23 -9.04 -2.63
C SER A 87 -6.36 -8.86 -3.65
N SER A 88 -7.15 -7.80 -3.52
CA SER A 88 -8.15 -7.47 -4.56
C SER A 88 -7.47 -7.15 -5.89
N MET A 89 -6.43 -6.32 -5.86
CA MET A 89 -5.66 -5.97 -7.05
C MET A 89 -5.08 -7.20 -7.77
N GLN A 90 -4.66 -8.24 -7.03
CA GLN A 90 -4.25 -9.51 -7.65
C GLN A 90 -5.43 -10.20 -8.34
N ARG A 91 -6.60 -10.27 -7.71
CA ARG A 91 -7.79 -10.88 -8.34
C ARG A 91 -8.24 -10.10 -9.56
N ASP A 92 -8.11 -8.78 -9.54
CA ASP A 92 -8.39 -7.93 -10.70
C ASP A 92 -7.38 -8.19 -11.82
N ALA A 93 -6.10 -8.35 -11.50
CA ALA A 93 -5.08 -8.76 -12.47
C ALA A 93 -5.38 -10.14 -13.08
N GLU A 94 -5.77 -11.13 -12.26
CA GLU A 94 -6.14 -12.49 -12.72
C GLU A 94 -7.40 -12.50 -13.61
N ALA A 95 -8.23 -11.46 -13.51
CA ALA A 95 -9.45 -11.30 -14.29
C ALA A 95 -9.30 -10.29 -15.45
N ASP A 96 -8.07 -9.88 -15.78
CA ASP A 96 -7.75 -8.88 -16.81
C ASP A 96 -8.52 -7.55 -16.62
N ARG A 97 -8.73 -7.14 -15.36
CA ARG A 97 -9.42 -5.90 -15.00
C ARG A 97 -8.44 -4.75 -14.75
N PRO A 98 -8.91 -3.49 -14.84
CA PRO A 98 -8.12 -2.34 -14.44
C PRO A 98 -7.63 -2.46 -12.99
N LEU A 99 -6.34 -2.21 -12.78
CA LEU A 99 -5.74 -2.25 -11.45
C LEU A 99 -5.84 -0.89 -10.76
N GLU A 100 -6.04 -0.92 -9.44
CA GLU A 100 -5.94 0.26 -8.57
C GLU A 100 -4.48 0.66 -8.27
N LEU A 101 -3.56 0.45 -9.22
CA LEU A 101 -2.12 0.64 -9.02
C LEU A 101 -1.77 2.09 -8.66
N ASP A 102 -2.34 3.07 -9.36
CA ASP A 102 -2.13 4.48 -9.04
C ASP A 102 -2.72 4.86 -7.68
N ALA A 103 -3.89 4.32 -7.34
CA ALA A 103 -4.58 4.63 -6.09
C ALA A 103 -3.86 4.06 -4.86
N ILE A 104 -3.12 2.96 -5.03
CA ILE A 104 -2.37 2.30 -3.95
C ILE A 104 -0.88 2.66 -4.02
N GLY A 105 -0.18 2.16 -5.04
CA GLY A 105 1.26 2.36 -5.21
C GLY A 105 1.60 3.80 -5.57
N GLY A 106 0.87 4.40 -6.51
CA GLY A 106 1.05 5.79 -6.89
C GLY A 106 0.79 6.77 -5.73
N ALA A 107 -0.23 6.51 -4.91
CA ALA A 107 -0.50 7.30 -3.71
C ALA A 107 0.64 7.22 -2.68
N LEU A 108 1.20 6.04 -2.46
CA LEU A 108 2.35 5.83 -1.58
C LEU A 108 3.58 6.59 -2.10
N LEU A 109 3.89 6.49 -3.40
CA LEU A 109 5.01 7.22 -4.03
C LEU A 109 4.85 8.73 -3.98
N ARG A 110 3.64 9.24 -4.26
CA ARG A 110 3.35 10.68 -4.14
C ARG A 110 3.56 11.18 -2.71
N ALA A 111 3.23 10.39 -1.71
CA ALA A 111 3.47 10.76 -0.31
C ALA A 111 4.93 10.66 0.08
N ALA A 112 5.63 9.61 -0.34
CA ALA A 112 7.07 9.48 -0.16
C ALA A 112 7.80 10.71 -0.71
N ALA A 113 7.45 11.14 -1.93
CA ALA A 113 7.99 12.34 -2.56
C ALA A 113 7.68 13.63 -1.76
N ARG A 114 6.42 13.83 -1.32
CA ARG A 114 6.03 15.00 -0.50
C ARG A 114 6.80 15.10 0.80
N HIS A 115 7.14 13.97 1.40
CA HIS A 115 7.83 13.89 2.69
C HIS A 115 9.33 13.62 2.58
N ALA A 116 9.89 13.61 1.36
CA ALA A 116 11.29 13.27 1.09
C ALA A 116 11.74 11.92 1.70
N VAL A 117 10.83 10.93 1.71
CA VAL A 117 11.10 9.56 2.15
C VAL A 117 11.52 8.74 0.93
N ALA A 118 12.63 8.00 1.05
CA ALA A 118 13.07 7.07 0.01
C ALA A 118 12.14 5.85 -0.03
N ALA A 119 11.66 5.49 -1.22
CA ALA A 119 10.83 4.30 -1.44
C ALA A 119 11.27 3.50 -2.69
N PRO A 120 12.54 3.03 -2.74
CA PRO A 120 13.10 2.35 -3.91
C PRO A 120 12.39 1.04 -4.29
N VAL A 121 11.98 0.23 -3.31
CA VAL A 121 11.28 -1.04 -3.57
C VAL A 121 9.86 -0.76 -4.07
N THR A 122 9.16 0.19 -3.46
CA THR A 122 7.85 0.66 -3.93
C THR A 122 7.94 1.14 -5.39
N THR A 123 8.93 1.98 -5.69
CA THR A 123 9.13 2.55 -7.03
C THR A 123 9.33 1.44 -8.06
N ARG A 124 10.27 0.53 -7.79
CA ARG A 124 10.57 -0.61 -8.66
C ARG A 124 9.32 -1.46 -8.93
N LEU A 125 8.54 -1.79 -7.89
CA LEU A 125 7.35 -2.64 -8.04
C LEU A 125 6.24 -1.97 -8.84
N VAL A 126 6.02 -0.67 -8.64
CA VAL A 126 5.07 0.12 -9.44
C VAL A 126 5.50 0.13 -10.91
N ASP A 127 6.76 0.45 -11.19
CA ASP A 127 7.29 0.49 -12.56
C ASP A 127 7.17 -0.88 -13.27
N GLU A 128 7.48 -1.97 -12.56
CA GLU A 128 7.37 -3.32 -13.13
C GLU A 128 5.92 -3.71 -13.44
N LEU A 129 4.97 -3.31 -12.58
CA LEU A 129 3.54 -3.54 -12.80
C LEU A 129 2.99 -2.68 -13.95
N GLU A 130 3.46 -1.45 -14.12
CA GLU A 130 3.08 -0.59 -15.25
C GLU A 130 3.58 -1.15 -16.60
N LYS A 131 4.82 -1.64 -16.64
CA LYS A 131 5.42 -2.25 -17.83
C LYS A 131 4.70 -3.53 -18.24
N ALA A 132 4.37 -4.39 -17.28
CA ALA A 132 3.65 -5.64 -17.53
C ALA A 132 2.25 -5.42 -18.15
N ARG A 133 1.65 -4.24 -17.95
CA ARG A 133 0.33 -3.87 -18.52
C ARG A 133 0.42 -3.21 -19.90
N SER A 134 1.61 -2.77 -20.29
CA SER A 134 1.84 -2.07 -21.56
C SER A 134 2.39 -3.00 -22.66
N SER A 135 2.54 -4.29 -22.34
CA SER A 135 3.05 -5.36 -23.22
C SER A 135 1.91 -6.27 -23.64
#